data_AF-A0AAW1IAA7-F1
#
_entry.id   AF-A0AAW1IAA7-F1
#
_cell.length_a   1.000
_cell.length_b   1.000
_cell.length_c   1.000
_cell.angle_alpha   90.00
_cell.angle_beta   90.00
_cell.angle_gamma   90.00
#
_symmetry.space_group_name_H-M   'P 1'
#
loop_
_entity.id
_entity.type
_entity.pdbx_description
1 polymer ?
#
loop_
_entity_poly.entity_id
_entity_poly.type
_entity_poly.pdbx_seq_one_letter_code
_entity_poly.pdbx_strand_id
1 'polypeptide(L)'
;MKYPPFVFNNDSGIEMELMKLLSNKLNFTLDIRVGGAYTDWGKRFPNKTWSGRVSEIMNTGIIGIGNVQAAPEIALANKPNRRLPRIIFLSLALYAIVLDAIYQSSLIDILTNPQYEHQISTEEEMLASSLSIGGISSYKDIFDVPSDERSAKIYARYQTVPEEYDTVDYWLRSVSQYKNTCSILGGLYVKYLMASRDPLIMTYNGLPKVYVMQNRYQIVEIILGQLWSAKCWRSIVAIPSNEDELEIYGFERRKTSRKCDDIPYIAKQGMCVEGMFKSNTGLFKAIDNFLQGCSIDFIVMKYPPFVINKNNGIESEMLHTISEVFNININMHIEETVRDWGERYPNGTWSGKLKQR
;
A
#
# COMPACT_ATOMS: atom_id res chain seq x y z
N MET A 1 8.46 -19.18 36.83
CA MET A 1 8.68 -17.73 36.66
C MET A 1 7.83 -17.31 35.47
N LYS A 2 7.06 -16.22 35.55
CA LYS A 2 6.38 -15.72 34.36
C LYS A 2 7.43 -15.03 33.50
N TYR A 3 7.72 -15.57 32.34
CA TYR A 3 8.74 -15.04 31.43
C TYR A 3 8.16 -15.06 30.02
N PRO A 4 7.45 -14.01 29.59
CA PRO A 4 6.95 -13.88 28.23
C PRO A 4 8.13 -13.91 27.24
N PRO A 5 8.04 -14.64 26.11
CA PRO A 5 6.89 -15.40 25.59
C PRO A 5 6.78 -16.88 26.04
N PHE A 6 7.70 -17.35 26.89
CA PHE A 6 7.88 -18.78 27.18
C PHE A 6 6.87 -19.36 28.17
N VAL A 7 6.52 -18.61 29.23
CA VAL A 7 5.47 -18.98 30.21
C VAL A 7 4.68 -17.74 30.64
N PHE A 8 3.41 -17.64 30.25
CA PHE A 8 2.51 -16.53 30.62
C PHE A 8 1.71 -16.84 31.89
N ASN A 9 1.11 -18.02 31.96
CA ASN A 9 0.37 -18.54 33.11
C ASN A 9 0.48 -20.08 33.14
N ASN A 10 -0.29 -20.74 34.02
CA ASN A 10 -0.24 -22.20 34.15
C ASN A 10 -0.70 -22.95 32.89
N ASP A 11 -1.34 -22.26 31.93
CA ASP A 11 -1.99 -22.86 30.77
C ASP A 11 -1.47 -22.39 29.42
N SER A 12 -0.66 -21.32 29.37
CA SER A 12 -0.25 -20.66 28.14
C SER A 12 1.21 -20.20 28.19
N GLY A 13 1.88 -20.31 27.05
CA GLY A 13 3.31 -20.07 26.87
C GLY A 13 3.91 -21.15 25.97
N ILE A 14 4.94 -20.80 25.20
CA ILE A 14 5.58 -21.72 24.23
C ILE A 14 6.02 -23.02 24.93
N GLU A 15 6.61 -22.93 26.11
CA GLU A 15 7.05 -24.10 26.87
C GLU A 15 5.87 -24.92 27.41
N MET A 16 4.74 -24.27 27.72
CA MET A 16 3.53 -24.96 28.23
C MET A 16 2.83 -25.74 27.11
N GLU A 17 2.75 -25.17 25.92
CA GLU A 17 2.20 -25.84 24.74
C GLU A 17 3.06 -27.04 24.33
N LEU A 18 4.39 -26.89 24.36
CA LEU A 18 5.32 -27.98 24.11
C LEU A 18 5.11 -29.14 25.10
N MET A 19 4.93 -28.84 26.38
CA MET A 19 4.68 -29.88 27.39
C MET A 19 3.33 -30.57 27.17
N LYS A 20 2.26 -29.83 26.92
CA LYS A 20 0.94 -30.39 26.58
C LYS A 20 1.02 -31.30 25.34
N LEU A 21 1.83 -30.94 24.36
CA LEU A 21 2.09 -31.79 23.20
C LEU A 21 2.83 -33.07 23.59
N LEU A 22 3.87 -32.98 24.41
CA LEU A 22 4.64 -34.14 24.87
C LEU A 22 3.81 -35.08 25.74
N SER A 23 2.97 -34.55 26.64
CA SER A 23 2.08 -35.37 27.46
C SER A 23 1.08 -36.15 26.62
N ASN A 24 0.53 -35.50 25.59
CA ASN A 24 -0.39 -36.15 24.66
C ASN A 24 0.31 -37.22 23.81
N LYS A 25 1.55 -36.98 23.38
CA LYS A 25 2.30 -37.92 22.54
C LYS A 25 2.90 -39.09 23.32
N LEU A 26 3.31 -38.87 24.56
CA LEU A 26 3.97 -39.87 25.41
C LEU A 26 3.03 -40.48 26.46
N ASN A 27 1.74 -40.08 26.46
CA ASN A 27 0.68 -40.61 27.32
C ASN A 27 0.99 -40.53 28.83
N PHE A 28 1.35 -39.35 29.31
CA PHE A 28 1.49 -39.06 30.74
C PHE A 28 0.64 -37.87 31.15
N THR A 29 0.32 -37.74 32.43
CA THR A 29 -0.45 -36.62 32.97
C THR A 29 0.48 -35.51 33.46
N LEU A 30 0.16 -34.26 33.13
CA LEU A 30 0.90 -33.07 33.58
C LEU A 30 0.22 -32.43 34.80
N ASP A 31 0.97 -32.28 35.90
CA ASP A 31 0.66 -31.35 36.99
C ASP A 31 1.67 -30.19 36.93
N ILE A 32 1.24 -29.03 36.42
CA ILE A 32 2.11 -27.87 36.21
C ILE A 32 1.93 -26.89 37.36
N ARG A 33 3.04 -26.60 38.06
CA ARG A 33 3.07 -25.64 39.17
C ARG A 33 3.98 -24.47 38.84
N VAL A 34 3.38 -23.30 38.59
CA VAL A 34 4.14 -22.05 38.43
C VAL A 34 4.45 -21.52 39.83
N GLY A 35 5.62 -21.89 40.37
CA GLY A 35 5.97 -21.49 41.73
C GLY A 35 6.28 -20.00 41.87
N GLY A 36 5.88 -19.41 43.00
CA GLY A 36 5.84 -17.95 43.22
C GLY A 36 6.99 -17.30 44.01
N ALA A 37 8.03 -18.02 44.45
CA ALA A 37 8.98 -17.48 45.43
C ALA A 37 10.46 -17.40 44.99
N TYR A 38 10.89 -18.15 43.96
CA TYR A 38 12.30 -18.18 43.55
C TYR A 38 12.51 -17.43 42.23
N THR A 39 13.41 -16.46 42.24
CA THR A 39 13.91 -15.75 41.05
C THR A 39 15.13 -16.44 40.41
N ASP A 40 15.69 -17.46 41.06
CA ASP A 40 16.88 -18.18 40.59
C ASP A 40 16.64 -19.69 40.40
N TRP A 41 17.42 -20.29 39.49
CA TRP A 41 17.47 -21.74 39.32
C TRP A 41 18.16 -22.44 40.51
N GLY A 42 18.99 -21.72 41.24
CA GLY A 42 19.74 -22.22 42.38
C GLY A 42 21.24 -22.35 42.11
N LYS A 43 22.02 -22.41 43.19
CA LYS A 43 23.48 -22.58 43.19
C LYS A 43 23.85 -23.70 44.15
N ARG A 44 25.00 -24.33 43.92
CA ARG A 44 25.56 -25.32 44.83
C ARG A 44 26.33 -24.63 45.94
N PHE A 45 26.06 -24.98 47.19
CA PHE A 45 26.82 -24.52 48.33
C PHE A 45 28.01 -25.45 48.64
N PRO A 46 29.05 -24.97 49.35
CA PRO A 46 30.22 -25.79 49.73
C PRO A 46 29.88 -27.04 50.54
N ASN A 47 28.78 -27.02 51.29
CA ASN A 47 28.24 -28.17 52.03
C ASN A 47 27.55 -29.22 51.14
N LYS A 48 27.65 -29.09 49.81
CA LYS A 48 27.04 -29.93 48.77
C LYS A 48 25.51 -29.85 48.69
N THR A 49 24.85 -28.92 49.38
CA THR A 49 23.42 -28.67 49.19
C THR A 49 23.18 -27.71 48.02
N TRP A 50 21.96 -27.69 47.49
CA TRP A 50 21.54 -26.79 46.42
C TRP A 50 20.53 -25.77 46.95
N SER A 51 20.58 -24.54 46.45
CA SER A 51 19.52 -23.54 46.63
C SER A 51 18.52 -23.56 45.48
N GLY A 52 17.51 -22.70 45.55
CA GLY A 52 16.58 -22.42 44.45
C GLY A 52 15.81 -23.65 43.96
N ARG A 53 15.45 -23.63 42.66
CA ARG A 53 14.67 -24.68 42.00
C ARG A 53 15.39 -26.02 41.90
N VAL A 54 16.72 -26.02 41.75
CA VAL A 54 17.50 -27.26 41.72
C VAL A 54 17.36 -28.01 43.05
N SER A 55 17.30 -27.31 44.19
CA SER A 55 17.04 -27.94 45.49
C SER A 55 15.70 -28.69 45.51
N GLU A 56 14.65 -28.06 44.99
CA GLU A 56 13.30 -28.61 44.94
C GLU A 56 13.25 -29.85 44.03
N ILE A 57 13.85 -29.77 42.83
CA ILE A 57 13.99 -30.87 41.88
C ILE A 57 14.70 -32.06 42.52
N MET A 58 15.83 -31.82 43.19
CA MET A 58 16.64 -32.88 43.80
C MET A 58 15.95 -33.55 44.99
N ASN A 59 15.10 -32.82 45.72
CA ASN A 59 14.40 -33.35 46.90
C ASN A 59 13.05 -34.00 46.59
N THR A 60 12.37 -33.56 45.53
CA THR A 60 10.98 -33.98 45.24
C THR A 60 10.84 -34.82 43.97
N GLY A 61 11.87 -34.85 43.11
CA GLY A 61 11.83 -35.58 41.84
C GLY A 61 10.97 -34.92 40.76
N ILE A 62 10.55 -33.66 40.95
CA ILE A 62 9.84 -32.89 39.93
C ILE A 62 10.77 -32.44 38.80
N ILE A 63 10.25 -32.27 37.59
CA ILE A 63 11.01 -31.75 36.46
C ILE A 63 10.90 -30.21 36.45
N GLY A 64 12.06 -29.54 36.42
CA GLY A 64 12.13 -28.09 36.21
C GLY A 64 12.20 -27.74 34.73
N ILE A 65 11.34 -26.81 34.30
CA ILE A 65 11.27 -26.35 32.90
C ILE A 65 11.50 -24.84 32.85
N GLY A 66 12.38 -24.45 31.95
CA GLY A 66 12.66 -23.05 31.59
C GLY A 66 14.08 -22.92 31.05
N ASN A 67 14.54 -21.68 30.90
CA ASN A 67 15.86 -21.38 30.34
C ASN A 67 16.99 -21.72 31.34
N VAL A 68 17.25 -23.02 31.52
CA VAL A 68 18.32 -23.57 32.35
C VAL A 68 19.61 -23.57 31.53
N GLN A 69 20.59 -22.77 31.94
CA GLN A 69 21.95 -22.95 31.44
C GLN A 69 22.57 -24.18 32.10
N ALA A 70 22.95 -25.17 31.31
CA ALA A 70 23.68 -26.33 31.80
C ALA A 70 25.07 -25.90 32.29
N ALA A 71 25.24 -25.79 33.61
CA ALA A 71 26.55 -25.56 34.20
C ALA A 71 27.38 -26.86 34.13
N PRO A 72 28.64 -26.81 33.65
CA PRO A 72 29.49 -28.00 33.48
C PRO A 72 29.72 -28.81 34.78
N GLU A 73 29.53 -28.20 35.95
CA GLU A 73 29.65 -28.86 37.26
C GLU A 73 28.67 -30.01 37.48
N ILE A 74 27.47 -29.96 36.88
CA ILE A 74 26.45 -31.02 37.02
C ILE A 74 26.82 -32.22 36.13
N ALA A 75 27.40 -31.97 34.96
CA ALA A 75 27.83 -33.00 34.02
C ALA A 75 29.08 -33.78 34.49
N LEU A 76 29.95 -33.14 35.29
CA LEU A 76 31.21 -33.74 35.78
C LEU A 76 31.01 -34.82 36.85
N ALA A 77 29.84 -34.89 37.51
CA ALA A 77 29.60 -35.83 38.60
C ALA A 77 29.50 -37.30 38.16
N ASN A 78 29.06 -37.56 36.92
CA ASN A 78 28.79 -38.91 36.40
C ASN A 78 29.53 -39.16 35.07
N LYS A 79 30.85 -38.95 35.04
CA LYS A 79 31.65 -39.24 33.83
C LYS A 79 31.64 -40.74 33.53
N PRO A 80 31.41 -41.17 32.27
CA PRO A 80 31.54 -42.57 31.92
C PRO A 80 33.00 -43.01 32.05
N ASN A 81 33.27 -44.07 32.83
CA ASN A 81 34.65 -44.52 33.10
C ASN A 81 35.24 -45.42 31.99
N ARG A 82 34.41 -46.01 31.12
CA ARG A 82 34.85 -46.89 30.03
C ARG A 82 35.00 -46.12 28.72
N ARG A 83 35.92 -46.57 27.84
CA ARG A 83 36.24 -45.90 26.56
C ARG A 83 35.04 -45.82 25.61
N LEU A 84 34.26 -46.89 25.48
CA LEU A 84 33.14 -46.96 24.54
C LEU A 84 32.00 -45.97 24.89
N PRO A 85 31.47 -45.92 26.13
CA PRO A 85 30.49 -44.90 26.52
C PRO A 85 30.99 -43.46 26.37
N ARG A 86 32.30 -43.20 26.53
CA ARG A 86 32.86 -41.85 26.30
C ARG A 86 32.77 -41.43 24.83
N ILE A 87 33.07 -42.34 23.91
CA ILE A 87 32.97 -42.07 22.47
C ILE A 87 31.51 -41.79 22.11
N ILE A 88 30.57 -42.62 22.60
CA ILE A 88 29.13 -42.44 22.36
C ILE A 88 28.65 -41.09 22.92
N PHE A 89 29.05 -40.75 24.15
CA PHE A 89 28.69 -39.48 24.76
C PHE A 89 29.25 -38.28 23.98
N LEU A 90 30.51 -38.34 23.54
CA LEU A 90 31.12 -37.29 22.73
C LEU A 90 30.43 -37.14 21.36
N SER A 91 30.10 -38.26 20.69
CA SER A 91 29.35 -38.21 19.43
C SER A 91 27.95 -37.63 19.62
N LEU A 92 27.27 -37.96 20.72
CA LEU A 92 25.95 -37.42 21.02
C LEU A 92 26.00 -35.92 21.36
N ALA A 93 27.03 -35.48 22.09
CA ALA A 93 27.24 -34.06 22.39
C ALA A 93 27.55 -33.25 21.12
N LEU A 94 28.41 -33.76 20.23
CA LEU A 94 28.68 -33.15 18.93
C LEU A 94 27.42 -33.10 18.06
N TYR A 95 26.64 -34.18 18.03
CA TYR A 95 25.36 -34.21 17.32
C TYR A 95 24.38 -33.17 17.86
N ALA A 96 24.25 -33.03 19.18
CA ALA A 96 23.38 -32.03 19.80
C ALA A 96 23.81 -30.59 19.44
N ILE A 97 25.11 -30.30 19.46
CA ILE A 97 25.64 -28.98 19.06
C ILE A 97 25.33 -28.68 17.59
N VAL A 98 25.51 -29.66 16.70
CA VAL A 98 25.19 -29.50 15.27
C VAL A 98 23.68 -29.27 15.07
N LEU A 99 22.84 -30.02 15.78
CA LEU A 99 21.39 -29.88 15.70
C LEU A 99 20.94 -28.49 16.18
N ASP A 100 21.47 -28.01 17.30
CA ASP A 100 21.21 -26.66 17.81
C ASP A 100 21.66 -25.58 16.82
N ALA A 101 22.83 -25.74 16.21
CA ALA A 101 23.34 -24.79 15.21
C ALA A 101 22.44 -24.74 13.96
N ILE A 102 21.98 -25.90 13.46
CA ILE A 102 21.05 -25.97 12.31
C ILE A 102 19.72 -25.30 12.66
N TYR A 103 19.17 -25.61 13.85
CA TYR A 103 17.91 -25.02 14.30
C TYR A 103 18.01 -23.49 14.44
N GLN A 104 19.07 -22.99 15.09
CA GLN A 104 19.29 -21.55 15.23
C GLN A 104 19.48 -20.87 13.87
N SER A 105 20.23 -21.48 12.95
CA SER A 105 20.42 -20.92 11.61
C SER A 105 19.10 -20.86 10.83
N SER A 106 18.27 -21.90 10.89
CA SER A 106 16.95 -21.91 10.25
C SER A 106 16.00 -20.89 10.88
N LEU A 107 16.03 -20.77 12.20
CA LEU A 107 15.22 -19.78 12.92
C LEU A 107 15.65 -18.35 12.58
N ILE A 108 16.96 -18.08 12.52
CA ILE A 108 17.48 -16.78 12.08
C ILE A 108 16.98 -16.49 10.68
N ASP A 109 17.10 -17.42 9.73
CA ASP A 109 16.65 -17.21 8.35
C ASP A 109 15.14 -16.89 8.27
N ILE A 110 14.30 -17.65 8.98
CA ILE A 110 12.85 -17.40 9.05
C ILE A 110 12.54 -16.02 9.67
N LEU A 111 13.29 -15.61 10.70
CA LEU A 111 13.09 -14.34 11.38
C LEU A 111 13.66 -13.14 10.62
N THR A 112 14.74 -13.33 9.86
CA THR A 112 15.37 -12.27 9.04
C THR A 112 14.66 -12.09 7.70
N ASN A 113 14.13 -13.17 7.14
CA ASN A 113 13.39 -13.19 5.87
C ASN A 113 11.99 -13.78 6.09
N PRO A 114 11.12 -13.14 6.91
CA PRO A 114 9.76 -13.61 7.10
C PRO A 114 9.08 -13.66 5.73
N GLN A 115 8.70 -14.87 5.32
CA GLN A 115 7.90 -15.09 4.12
C GLN A 115 6.50 -14.54 4.40
N TYR A 116 6.26 -13.30 3.97
CA TYR A 116 4.92 -12.73 4.02
C TYR A 116 4.05 -13.37 2.94
N GLU A 117 2.76 -13.50 3.24
CA GLU A 117 1.78 -13.89 2.23
C GLU A 117 1.79 -12.86 1.11
N HIS A 118 1.86 -13.34 -0.13
CA HIS A 118 1.94 -12.48 -1.31
C HIS A 118 0.69 -11.60 -1.37
N GLN A 119 0.90 -10.29 -1.54
CA GLN A 119 -0.17 -9.31 -1.50
C GLN A 119 -0.72 -9.08 -2.89
N ILE A 120 -2.04 -9.27 -3.04
CA ILE A 120 -2.73 -9.06 -4.31
C ILE A 120 -2.65 -7.58 -4.70
N SER A 121 -1.94 -7.33 -5.80
CA SER A 121 -1.60 -5.97 -6.25
C SER A 121 -2.28 -5.57 -7.55
N THR A 122 -2.80 -6.54 -8.31
CA THR A 122 -3.44 -6.33 -9.61
C THR A 122 -4.83 -6.95 -9.67
N GLU A 123 -5.65 -6.44 -10.58
CA GLU A 123 -6.98 -6.98 -10.83
C GLU A 123 -6.90 -8.40 -11.39
N GLU A 124 -5.95 -8.66 -12.29
CA GLU A 124 -5.72 -9.98 -12.87
C GLU A 124 -5.38 -11.02 -11.79
N GLU A 125 -4.55 -10.64 -10.83
CA GLU A 125 -4.21 -11.48 -9.69
C GLU A 125 -5.40 -11.70 -8.76
N MET A 126 -6.21 -10.66 -8.52
CA MET A 126 -7.46 -10.78 -7.77
C MET A 126 -8.41 -11.78 -8.44
N LEU A 127 -8.55 -11.71 -9.77
CA LEU A 127 -9.38 -12.62 -10.56
C LEU A 127 -8.81 -14.05 -10.62
N ALA A 128 -7.50 -14.22 -10.53
CA ALA A 128 -6.85 -15.53 -10.45
C ALA A 128 -6.91 -16.13 -9.03
N SER A 129 -7.02 -15.29 -8.01
CA SER A 129 -7.09 -15.73 -6.61
C SER A 129 -8.37 -16.52 -6.31
N SER A 130 -8.37 -17.30 -5.23
CA SER A 130 -9.56 -18.00 -4.72
C SER A 130 -10.40 -17.15 -3.75
N LEU A 131 -10.08 -15.87 -3.56
CA LEU A 131 -10.79 -15.00 -2.61
C LEU A 131 -12.15 -14.57 -3.14
N SER A 132 -13.17 -14.45 -2.28
CA SER A 132 -14.44 -13.89 -2.73
C SER A 132 -14.30 -12.40 -3.03
N ILE A 133 -15.08 -11.89 -3.98
CA ILE A 133 -15.17 -10.45 -4.26
C ILE A 133 -16.47 -9.97 -3.65
N GLY A 134 -16.44 -8.91 -2.84
CA GLY A 134 -17.62 -8.40 -2.18
C GLY A 134 -17.64 -6.88 -2.04
N GLY A 135 -18.77 -6.34 -1.62
CA GLY A 135 -18.95 -4.91 -1.46
C GLY A 135 -20.42 -4.58 -1.44
N ILE A 136 -20.72 -3.28 -1.46
CA ILE A 136 -22.10 -2.79 -1.42
C ILE A 136 -22.89 -3.42 -2.57
N SER A 137 -24.10 -3.90 -2.28
CA SER A 137 -24.96 -4.60 -3.24
C SER A 137 -25.22 -3.78 -4.51
N SER A 138 -25.41 -2.47 -4.36
CA SER A 138 -25.64 -1.53 -5.47
C SER A 138 -24.45 -1.42 -6.43
N TYR A 139 -23.23 -1.79 -6.02
CA TYR A 139 -22.07 -1.79 -6.91
C TYR A 139 -22.02 -3.02 -7.81
N LYS A 140 -22.76 -4.09 -7.48
CA LYS A 140 -22.79 -5.29 -8.32
C LYS A 140 -23.28 -4.98 -9.73
N ASP A 141 -24.32 -4.15 -9.84
CA ASP A 141 -24.94 -3.79 -11.12
C ASP A 141 -23.99 -3.01 -12.05
N ILE A 142 -22.95 -2.36 -11.51
CA ILE A 142 -21.92 -1.66 -12.31
C ILE A 142 -21.14 -2.67 -13.17
N PHE A 143 -21.02 -3.92 -12.72
CA PHE A 143 -20.29 -4.97 -13.40
C PHE A 143 -21.16 -5.83 -14.33
N ASP A 144 -22.46 -5.53 -14.45
CA ASP A 144 -23.37 -6.19 -15.39
C ASP A 144 -23.18 -5.64 -16.82
N VAL A 145 -21.97 -5.82 -17.35
CA VAL A 145 -21.56 -5.36 -18.68
C VAL A 145 -21.19 -6.58 -19.53
N PRO A 146 -22.12 -7.10 -20.35
CA PRO A 146 -21.91 -8.35 -21.10
C PRO A 146 -20.76 -8.28 -22.11
N SER A 147 -20.38 -7.08 -22.56
CA SER A 147 -19.31 -6.87 -23.53
C SER A 147 -17.91 -6.97 -22.94
N ASP A 148 -17.77 -6.92 -21.60
CA ASP A 148 -16.48 -6.99 -20.93
C ASP A 148 -16.34 -8.29 -20.12
N GLU A 149 -15.45 -9.18 -20.58
CA GLU A 149 -15.16 -10.46 -19.94
C GLU A 149 -14.70 -10.28 -18.48
N ARG A 150 -13.98 -9.19 -18.17
CA ARG A 150 -13.48 -8.92 -16.81
C ARG A 150 -14.63 -8.56 -15.88
N SER A 151 -15.44 -7.59 -16.27
CA SER A 151 -16.65 -7.21 -15.54
C SER A 151 -17.59 -8.40 -15.33
N ALA A 152 -17.79 -9.24 -16.35
CA ALA A 152 -18.60 -10.46 -16.23
C ALA A 152 -18.04 -11.46 -15.19
N LYS A 153 -16.71 -11.63 -15.12
CA LYS A 153 -16.05 -12.47 -14.10
C LYS A 153 -16.20 -11.88 -12.69
N ILE A 154 -16.07 -10.56 -12.55
CA ILE A 154 -16.29 -9.87 -11.28
C ILE A 154 -17.74 -10.05 -10.84
N TYR A 155 -18.70 -9.79 -11.73
CA TYR A 155 -20.14 -9.92 -11.47
C TYR A 155 -20.52 -11.32 -10.98
N ALA A 156 -19.99 -12.37 -11.65
CA ALA A 156 -20.25 -13.76 -11.30
C ALA A 156 -19.71 -14.14 -9.90
N ARG A 157 -18.60 -13.53 -9.47
CA ARG A 157 -17.97 -13.77 -8.16
C ARG A 157 -18.43 -12.80 -7.08
N TYR A 158 -19.20 -11.77 -7.43
CA TYR A 158 -19.59 -10.70 -6.52
C TYR A 158 -20.63 -11.20 -5.51
N GLN A 159 -20.20 -11.27 -4.26
CA GLN A 159 -21.02 -11.64 -3.11
C GLN A 159 -21.73 -10.41 -2.55
N THR A 160 -23.02 -10.56 -2.29
CA THR A 160 -23.85 -9.57 -1.61
C THR A 160 -24.32 -10.16 -0.28
N VAL A 161 -24.58 -9.29 0.69
CA VAL A 161 -25.13 -9.66 2.00
C VAL A 161 -26.55 -9.11 2.15
N PRO A 162 -27.34 -9.60 3.12
CA PRO A 162 -28.64 -8.99 3.41
C PRO A 162 -28.53 -7.50 3.70
N GLU A 163 -29.56 -6.72 3.35
CA GLU A 163 -29.57 -5.26 3.42
C GLU A 163 -29.16 -4.71 4.80
N GLU A 164 -29.53 -5.39 5.89
CA GLU A 164 -29.14 -5.04 7.26
C GLU A 164 -27.62 -5.01 7.48
N TYR A 165 -26.88 -5.86 6.76
CA TYR A 165 -25.42 -5.98 6.87
C TYR A 165 -24.67 -5.33 5.69
N ASP A 166 -25.38 -4.79 4.70
CA ASP A 166 -24.79 -4.22 3.49
C ASP A 166 -24.19 -2.84 3.72
N THR A 167 -23.17 -2.80 4.57
CA THR A 167 -22.49 -1.59 5.02
C THR A 167 -21.01 -1.66 4.67
N VAL A 168 -20.40 -0.49 4.50
CA VAL A 168 -18.96 -0.39 4.22
C VAL A 168 -18.13 -0.97 5.39
N ASP A 169 -18.60 -0.80 6.63
CA ASP A 169 -17.93 -1.33 7.82
C ASP A 169 -17.87 -2.87 7.80
N TYR A 170 -18.97 -3.53 7.45
CA TYR A 170 -19.01 -5.00 7.34
C TYR A 170 -17.98 -5.53 6.34
N TRP A 171 -17.93 -4.93 5.14
CA TRP A 171 -16.99 -5.33 4.11
C TRP A 171 -15.54 -5.00 4.46
N LEU A 172 -15.30 -3.86 5.11
CA LEU A 172 -13.97 -3.54 5.64
C LEU A 172 -13.52 -4.51 6.73
N ARG A 173 -14.41 -4.99 7.63
CA ARG A 173 -14.10 -6.07 8.59
C ARG A 173 -13.78 -7.37 7.88
N SER A 174 -14.52 -7.68 6.81
CA SER A 174 -14.28 -8.85 5.96
C SER A 174 -12.85 -8.87 5.42
N VAL A 175 -12.39 -7.74 4.90
CA VAL A 175 -11.01 -7.59 4.41
C VAL A 175 -10.00 -7.57 5.57
N SER A 176 -10.25 -6.78 6.62
CA SER A 176 -9.23 -6.46 7.63
C SER A 176 -9.05 -7.53 8.71
N GLN A 177 -10.12 -8.25 9.05
CA GLN A 177 -10.13 -9.25 10.13
C GLN A 177 -10.09 -10.68 9.59
N TYR A 178 -10.97 -11.00 8.65
CA TYR A 178 -11.13 -12.36 8.15
C TYR A 178 -10.19 -12.69 6.97
N LYS A 179 -9.76 -11.67 6.21
CA LYS A 179 -8.79 -11.78 5.11
C LYS A 179 -9.16 -12.78 4.01
N ASN A 180 -10.44 -13.15 3.92
CA ASN A 180 -10.95 -14.15 2.98
C ASN A 180 -11.68 -13.53 1.78
N THR A 181 -11.79 -12.20 1.75
CA THR A 181 -12.56 -11.45 0.75
C THR A 181 -11.77 -10.23 0.28
N CYS A 182 -11.83 -9.93 -1.02
CA CYS A 182 -11.44 -8.63 -1.57
C CYS A 182 -12.68 -7.74 -1.66
N SER A 183 -12.60 -6.48 -1.21
CA SER A 183 -13.74 -5.57 -1.28
C SER A 183 -13.58 -4.41 -2.26
N ILE A 184 -14.65 -4.13 -3.00
CA ILE A 184 -14.76 -2.96 -3.88
C ILE A 184 -15.43 -1.81 -3.12
N LEU A 185 -14.67 -0.76 -2.85
CA LEU A 185 -15.09 0.38 -2.04
C LEU A 185 -14.60 1.71 -2.63
N GLY A 186 -15.20 2.82 -2.21
CA GLY A 186 -14.75 4.15 -2.58
C GLY A 186 -13.36 4.45 -2.01
N GLY A 187 -12.37 4.63 -2.88
CA GLY A 187 -10.98 4.85 -2.46
C GLY A 187 -10.76 6.06 -1.56
N LEU A 188 -11.57 7.12 -1.70
CA LEU A 188 -11.51 8.31 -0.85
C LEU A 188 -11.87 7.98 0.62
N TYR A 189 -12.91 7.17 0.83
CA TYR A 189 -13.36 6.79 2.16
C TYR A 189 -12.32 5.94 2.88
N VAL A 190 -11.73 4.97 2.19
CA VAL A 190 -10.66 4.14 2.76
C VAL A 190 -9.43 4.99 3.11
N LYS A 191 -9.03 5.91 2.22
CA LYS A 191 -7.93 6.86 2.49
C LYS A 191 -8.22 7.76 3.69
N TYR A 192 -9.45 8.23 3.85
CA TYR A 192 -9.88 9.01 5.01
C TYR A 192 -9.72 8.20 6.30
N LEU A 193 -10.19 6.95 6.34
CA LEU A 193 -10.04 6.07 7.50
C LEU A 193 -8.56 5.77 7.81
N MET A 194 -7.70 5.68 6.78
CA MET A 194 -6.27 5.44 6.98
C MET A 194 -5.62 6.68 7.61
N ALA A 195 -6.01 7.87 7.14
CA ALA A 195 -5.53 9.13 7.68
C ALA A 195 -6.02 9.40 9.10
N SER A 196 -7.27 9.02 9.43
CA SER A 196 -7.83 9.16 10.78
C SER A 196 -7.34 8.09 11.77
N ARG A 197 -6.55 7.13 11.29
CA ARG A 197 -6.05 5.97 12.06
C ARG A 197 -7.16 5.11 12.65
N ASP A 198 -8.23 4.88 11.89
CA ASP A 198 -9.37 4.10 12.36
C ASP A 198 -8.95 2.66 12.75
N PRO A 199 -9.30 2.16 13.96
CA PRO A 199 -8.92 0.82 14.42
C PRO A 199 -9.48 -0.31 13.56
N LEU A 200 -10.48 -0.05 12.73
CA LEU A 200 -11.04 -0.99 11.77
C LEU A 200 -10.00 -1.43 10.73
N ILE A 201 -9.21 -0.47 10.25
CA ILE A 201 -8.26 -0.66 9.16
C ILE A 201 -6.81 -0.41 9.55
N MET A 202 -6.55 0.00 10.80
CA MET A 202 -5.21 0.17 11.35
C MET A 202 -5.00 -0.75 12.56
N THR A 203 -3.78 -1.23 12.72
CA THR A 203 -3.32 -1.91 13.94
C THR A 203 -3.02 -0.90 15.04
N TYR A 204 -2.86 -1.37 16.28
CA TYR A 204 -2.46 -0.53 17.42
C TYR A 204 -1.09 0.16 17.20
N ASN A 205 -0.24 -0.41 16.35
CA ASN A 205 1.06 0.16 15.95
C ASN A 205 0.95 1.14 14.78
N GLY A 206 -0.25 1.41 14.25
CA GLY A 206 -0.45 2.29 13.10
C GLY A 206 -0.09 1.68 11.74
N LEU A 207 0.06 0.35 11.65
CA LEU A 207 0.21 -0.34 10.37
C LEU A 207 -1.17 -0.64 9.76
N PRO A 208 -1.36 -0.47 8.44
CA PRO A 208 -2.62 -0.75 7.78
C PRO A 208 -2.91 -2.26 7.75
N LYS A 209 -4.16 -2.62 8.04
CA LYS A 209 -4.71 -3.99 7.94
C LYS A 209 -5.27 -4.30 6.56
N VAL A 210 -5.52 -3.27 5.76
CA VAL A 210 -6.10 -3.36 4.43
C VAL A 210 -5.12 -2.82 3.40
N TYR A 211 -5.13 -3.43 2.22
CA TYR A 211 -4.38 -2.95 1.07
C TYR A 211 -5.35 -2.37 0.05
N VAL A 212 -5.08 -1.15 -0.37
CA VAL A 212 -5.87 -0.49 -1.42
C VAL A 212 -5.10 -0.66 -2.71
N MET A 213 -5.68 -1.40 -3.67
CA MET A 213 -5.14 -1.46 -5.02
C MET A 213 -5.05 -0.05 -5.57
N GLN A 214 -3.82 0.41 -5.80
CA GLN A 214 -3.60 1.73 -6.36
C GLN A 214 -3.88 1.66 -7.85
N ASN A 215 -4.96 2.32 -8.29
CA ASN A 215 -5.09 2.62 -9.71
C ASN A 215 -3.97 3.61 -10.06
N ARG A 216 -2.96 3.12 -10.79
CA ARG A 216 -1.76 3.89 -11.18
C ARG A 216 -2.15 5.22 -11.82
N TYR A 217 -3.25 5.23 -12.58
CA TYR A 217 -3.78 6.43 -13.21
C TYR A 217 -4.19 7.53 -12.21
N GLN A 218 -4.75 7.17 -11.05
CA GLN A 218 -5.12 8.18 -10.03
C GLN A 218 -3.91 8.90 -9.44
N ILE A 219 -2.76 8.22 -9.31
CA ILE A 219 -1.53 8.86 -8.82
C ILE A 219 -1.02 9.87 -9.85
N VAL A 220 -1.06 9.48 -11.13
CA VAL A 220 -0.77 10.40 -12.24
C VAL A 220 -1.69 11.62 -12.17
N GLU A 221 -3.00 11.43 -12.02
CA GLU A 221 -3.97 12.53 -11.96
C GLU A 221 -3.70 13.51 -10.83
N ILE A 222 -3.36 13.01 -9.64
CA ILE A 222 -3.04 13.85 -8.49
C ILE A 222 -1.78 14.67 -8.75
N ILE A 223 -0.70 14.03 -9.22
CA ILE A 223 0.59 14.70 -9.44
C ILE A 223 0.48 15.72 -10.58
N LEU A 224 -0.06 15.30 -11.73
CA LEU A 224 -0.24 16.20 -12.86
C LEU A 224 -1.22 17.33 -12.52
N GLY A 225 -2.31 17.05 -11.79
CA GLY A 225 -3.25 18.08 -11.34
C GLY A 225 -2.63 19.14 -10.42
N GLN A 226 -1.71 18.74 -9.54
CA GLN A 226 -0.93 19.68 -8.72
C GLN A 226 0.04 20.51 -9.57
N LEU A 227 0.76 19.87 -10.50
CA LEU A 227 1.68 20.55 -11.41
C LEU A 227 0.95 21.55 -12.32
N TRP A 228 -0.24 21.19 -12.80
CA TRP A 228 -1.14 22.10 -13.53
C TRP A 228 -1.49 23.33 -12.70
N SER A 229 -1.90 23.12 -11.45
CA SER A 229 -2.25 24.20 -10.51
C SER A 229 -1.06 25.10 -10.19
N ALA A 230 0.16 24.55 -10.19
CA ALA A 230 1.41 25.28 -10.03
C ALA A 230 1.91 25.96 -11.31
N LYS A 231 1.13 25.93 -12.40
CA LYS A 231 1.48 26.45 -13.73
C LYS A 231 2.68 25.74 -14.39
N CYS A 232 2.97 24.51 -13.99
CA CYS A 232 3.95 23.64 -14.62
C CYS A 232 3.28 22.81 -15.73
N TRP A 233 3.05 23.42 -16.89
CA TRP A 233 2.31 22.76 -17.98
C TRP A 233 3.14 21.73 -18.75
N ARG A 234 4.48 21.83 -18.69
CA ARG A 234 5.43 20.92 -19.34
C ARG A 234 5.87 19.81 -18.40
N SER A 235 4.90 19.12 -17.84
CA SER A 235 5.13 18.08 -16.86
C SER A 235 4.85 16.70 -17.41
N ILE A 236 5.73 15.77 -17.08
CA ILE A 236 5.57 14.35 -17.31
C ILE A 236 5.65 13.63 -15.97
N VAL A 237 4.89 12.56 -15.83
CA VAL A 237 4.98 11.65 -14.68
C VAL A 237 5.35 10.29 -15.24
N ALA A 238 6.50 9.79 -14.82
CA ALA A 238 6.92 8.43 -15.10
C ALA A 238 6.55 7.55 -13.90
N ILE A 239 5.74 6.53 -14.13
CA ILE A 239 5.35 5.55 -13.10
C ILE A 239 5.92 4.19 -13.51
N PRO A 240 6.61 3.49 -12.60
CA PRO A 240 7.06 2.13 -12.88
C PRO A 240 5.87 1.22 -13.17
N SER A 241 5.91 0.57 -14.32
CA SER A 241 4.94 -0.44 -14.71
C SER A 241 5.32 -1.80 -14.15
N ASN A 242 6.60 -2.16 -14.34
CA ASN A 242 7.30 -3.38 -13.96
C ASN A 242 8.77 -3.01 -13.61
N GLU A 243 9.63 -3.97 -13.28
CA GLU A 243 11.03 -3.72 -12.90
C GLU A 243 11.83 -2.96 -13.98
N ASP A 244 11.58 -3.26 -15.27
CA ASP A 244 12.34 -2.69 -16.40
C ASP A 244 11.53 -1.70 -17.27
N GLU A 245 10.29 -1.40 -16.88
CA GLU A 245 9.36 -0.61 -17.68
C GLU A 245 8.79 0.58 -16.91
N LEU A 246 8.83 1.78 -17.50
CA LEU A 246 8.17 2.98 -16.98
C LEU A 246 7.07 3.43 -17.94
N GLU A 247 5.85 3.61 -17.44
CA GLU A 247 4.80 4.29 -18.19
C GLU A 247 4.95 5.80 -18.02
N ILE A 248 4.84 6.53 -19.13
CA ILE A 248 4.98 7.98 -19.13
C ILE A 248 3.63 8.59 -19.42
N TYR A 249 3.21 9.47 -18.53
CA TYR A 249 1.98 10.22 -18.63
C TYR A 249 2.26 11.71 -18.71
N GLY A 250 1.38 12.44 -19.40
CA GLY A 250 1.45 13.88 -19.55
C GLY A 250 0.11 14.44 -20.01
N PHE A 251 0.04 15.76 -20.15
CA PHE A 251 -1.14 16.43 -20.67
C PHE A 251 -1.21 16.29 -22.20
N GLU A 252 -2.36 15.84 -22.70
CA GLU A 252 -2.67 15.78 -24.13
C GLU A 252 -3.93 16.58 -24.46
N ARG A 253 -3.97 17.14 -25.68
CA ARG A 253 -5.12 17.85 -26.22
C ARG A 253 -5.84 16.96 -27.23
N ARG A 254 -7.17 17.01 -27.28
CA ARG A 254 -7.92 16.37 -28.37
C ARG A 254 -7.57 17.09 -29.69
N LYS A 255 -7.01 16.35 -30.64
CA LYS A 255 -6.60 16.85 -31.98
C LYS A 255 -7.74 17.52 -32.77
N THR A 256 -9.00 17.32 -32.38
CA THR A 256 -10.17 17.78 -33.14
C THR A 256 -10.60 19.22 -32.81
N SER A 257 -10.14 19.80 -31.71
CA SER A 257 -10.55 21.16 -31.33
C SER A 257 -9.57 22.19 -31.88
N ARG A 258 -10.04 23.01 -32.82
CA ARG A 258 -9.31 24.22 -33.27
C ARG A 258 -9.27 25.31 -32.21
N LYS A 259 -10.03 25.19 -31.12
CA LYS A 259 -10.15 26.20 -30.07
C LYS A 259 -9.20 25.88 -28.92
N CYS A 260 -8.56 26.90 -28.35
CA CYS A 260 -7.70 26.77 -27.17
C CYS A 260 -8.41 26.34 -25.88
N ASP A 261 -9.74 26.29 -25.85
CA ASP A 261 -10.53 26.15 -24.61
C ASP A 261 -10.66 24.71 -24.08
N ASP A 262 -10.24 23.70 -24.85
CA ASP A 262 -10.25 22.31 -24.39
C ASP A 262 -9.29 22.15 -23.19
N ILE A 263 -9.85 21.82 -22.03
CA ILE A 263 -9.10 21.40 -20.85
C ILE A 263 -8.27 20.17 -21.26
N PRO A 264 -6.93 20.22 -21.13
CA PRO A 264 -6.13 19.06 -21.46
C PRO A 264 -6.48 17.91 -20.54
N TYR A 265 -6.55 16.72 -21.11
CA TYR A 265 -6.76 15.50 -20.35
C TYR A 265 -5.42 14.80 -20.18
N ILE A 266 -5.34 13.97 -19.16
CA ILE A 266 -4.15 13.19 -18.88
C ILE A 266 -4.16 11.99 -19.82
N ALA A 267 -3.05 11.79 -20.52
CA ALA A 267 -2.90 10.69 -21.46
C ALA A 267 -1.53 10.04 -21.31
N LYS A 268 -1.48 8.74 -21.62
CA LYS A 268 -0.24 7.99 -21.70
C LYS A 268 0.53 8.41 -22.94
N GLN A 269 1.66 9.08 -22.75
CA GLN A 269 2.52 9.59 -23.81
C GLN A 269 3.42 8.49 -24.39
N GLY A 270 3.70 7.44 -23.62
CA GLY A 270 4.47 6.30 -24.09
C GLY A 270 4.97 5.41 -22.96
N MET A 271 6.01 4.65 -23.27
CA MET A 271 6.64 3.70 -22.35
C MET A 271 8.15 3.78 -22.51
N CYS A 272 8.87 3.76 -21.39
CA CYS A 272 10.31 3.57 -21.34
C CYS A 272 10.58 2.10 -21.03
N VAL A 273 11.43 1.45 -21.82
CA VAL A 273 11.85 0.06 -21.61
C VAL A 273 13.37 0.06 -21.62
N GLU A 274 14.00 -0.50 -20.59
CA GLU A 274 15.47 -0.56 -20.46
C GLU A 274 16.14 0.84 -20.59
N GLY A 275 15.50 1.86 -20.02
CA GLY A 275 16.01 3.25 -20.06
C GLY A 275 15.84 3.95 -21.43
N MET A 276 15.24 3.30 -22.42
CA MET A 276 14.94 3.89 -23.72
C MET A 276 13.45 4.18 -23.87
N PHE A 277 13.11 5.44 -24.16
CA PHE A 277 11.74 5.82 -24.51
C PHE A 277 11.38 5.27 -25.90
N LYS A 278 10.37 4.39 -25.98
CA LYS A 278 9.99 3.68 -27.22
C LYS A 278 9.46 4.59 -28.35
N SER A 279 9.22 5.87 -28.08
CA SER A 279 8.80 6.80 -29.14
C SER A 279 10.01 7.37 -29.87
N ASN A 280 9.95 7.40 -31.21
CA ASN A 280 10.90 8.14 -32.05
C ASN A 280 10.79 9.67 -31.87
N THR A 281 9.81 10.16 -31.12
CA THR A 281 9.72 11.56 -30.72
C THR A 281 10.37 11.72 -29.35
N GLY A 282 11.25 12.72 -29.21
CA GLY A 282 11.82 13.07 -27.91
C GLY A 282 10.71 13.29 -26.87
N LEU A 283 10.96 12.89 -25.63
CA LEU A 283 10.00 12.86 -24.52
C LEU A 283 9.20 14.17 -24.34
N PHE A 284 9.86 15.30 -24.52
CA PHE A 284 9.24 16.63 -24.43
C PHE A 284 8.80 17.22 -25.77
N LYS A 285 9.18 16.60 -26.89
CA LYS A 285 8.85 17.09 -28.24
C LYS A 285 7.36 16.94 -28.55
N ALA A 286 6.67 15.99 -27.90
CA ALA A 286 5.21 15.88 -27.94
C ALA A 286 4.51 17.01 -27.15
N ILE A 287 5.22 17.64 -26.21
CA ILE A 287 4.70 18.62 -25.23
C ILE A 287 4.96 20.06 -25.69
N ASP A 288 6.01 20.30 -26.49
CA ASP A 288 6.39 21.63 -26.99
C ASP A 288 5.31 22.34 -27.82
N ASN A 289 4.29 21.61 -28.29
CA ASN A 289 3.27 22.12 -29.21
C ASN A 289 1.91 22.39 -28.53
N PHE A 290 1.86 22.53 -27.21
CA PHE A 290 0.62 22.57 -26.42
C PHE A 290 -0.43 23.60 -26.92
N LEU A 291 0.02 24.75 -27.41
CA LEU A 291 -0.84 25.78 -28.00
C LEU A 291 -0.64 25.95 -29.52
N GLN A 292 0.28 25.20 -30.13
CA GLN A 292 0.73 25.46 -31.48
C GLN A 292 -0.42 25.26 -32.48
N GLY A 293 -0.70 26.30 -33.27
CA GLY A 293 -1.74 26.29 -34.32
C GLY A 293 -3.18 26.34 -33.80
N CYS A 294 -3.40 26.50 -32.49
CA CYS A 294 -4.74 26.69 -31.95
C CYS A 294 -5.21 28.14 -32.16
N SER A 295 -6.52 28.33 -32.35
CA SER A 295 -7.11 29.66 -32.51
C SER A 295 -7.78 30.14 -31.22
N ILE A 296 -7.52 31.40 -30.85
CA ILE A 296 -8.22 32.11 -29.76
C ILE A 296 -8.98 33.29 -30.36
N ASP A 297 -10.29 33.30 -30.15
CA ASP A 297 -11.13 34.42 -30.54
C ASP A 297 -11.17 35.45 -29.40
N PHE A 298 -10.79 36.68 -29.69
CA PHE A 298 -10.89 37.82 -28.78
C PHE A 298 -11.94 38.79 -29.28
N ILE A 299 -12.84 39.23 -28.40
CA ILE A 299 -13.68 40.40 -28.64
C ILE A 299 -12.99 41.56 -27.94
N VAL A 300 -12.64 42.60 -28.69
CA VAL A 300 -11.93 43.78 -28.17
C VAL A 300 -12.70 45.04 -28.51
N MET A 301 -12.76 46.00 -27.58
CA MET A 301 -13.41 47.28 -27.83
C MET A 301 -12.42 48.26 -28.41
N LYS A 302 -12.83 49.01 -29.43
CA LYS A 302 -12.00 50.08 -29.99
C LYS A 302 -11.88 51.23 -28.99
N TYR A 303 -10.76 51.29 -28.29
CA TYR A 303 -10.47 52.30 -27.27
C TYR A 303 -9.02 52.80 -27.41
N PRO A 304 -8.79 53.92 -28.11
CA PRO A 304 -7.45 54.48 -28.24
C PRO A 304 -6.88 54.93 -26.88
N PRO A 305 -5.57 54.73 -26.61
CA PRO A 305 -4.55 54.16 -27.50
C PRO A 305 -4.42 52.63 -27.41
N PHE A 306 -5.25 51.95 -26.63
CA PHE A 306 -5.13 50.52 -26.32
C PHE A 306 -5.51 49.62 -27.51
N VAL A 307 -6.62 49.92 -28.19
CA VAL A 307 -7.06 49.20 -29.39
C VAL A 307 -7.55 50.22 -30.42
N ILE A 308 -6.75 50.44 -31.48
CA ILE A 308 -7.08 51.34 -32.58
C ILE A 308 -7.65 50.53 -33.76
N ASN A 309 -6.95 49.45 -34.11
CA ASN A 309 -7.36 48.45 -35.08
C ASN A 309 -6.67 47.11 -34.76
N LYS A 310 -6.81 46.09 -35.63
CA LYS A 310 -6.27 44.75 -35.37
C LYS A 310 -4.75 44.72 -35.27
N ASN A 311 -4.06 45.70 -35.84
CA ASN A 311 -2.61 45.73 -35.92
C ASN A 311 -2.00 46.87 -35.08
N ASN A 312 -2.82 47.85 -34.66
CA ASN A 312 -2.39 49.05 -33.98
C ASN A 312 -3.10 49.24 -32.65
N GLY A 313 -2.33 49.55 -31.62
CA GLY A 313 -2.79 49.72 -30.25
C GLY A 313 -1.99 48.83 -29.31
N ILE A 314 -1.82 49.28 -28.06
CA ILE A 314 -1.00 48.59 -27.05
C ILE A 314 -1.48 47.16 -26.81
N GLU A 315 -2.79 46.94 -26.70
CA GLU A 315 -3.35 45.61 -26.47
C GLU A 315 -3.29 44.74 -27.72
N SER A 316 -3.49 45.31 -28.91
CA SER A 316 -3.36 44.59 -30.18
C SER A 316 -1.93 44.07 -30.37
N GLU A 317 -0.91 44.90 -30.07
CA GLU A 317 0.50 44.53 -30.17
C GLU A 317 0.91 43.49 -29.10
N MET A 318 0.39 43.63 -27.87
CA MET A 318 0.55 42.63 -26.83
C MET A 318 -0.05 41.28 -27.25
N LEU A 319 -1.26 41.28 -27.81
CA LEU A 319 -1.89 40.06 -28.32
C LEU A 319 -1.05 39.45 -29.45
N HIS A 320 -0.57 40.22 -30.42
CA HIS A 320 0.33 39.70 -31.46
C HIS A 320 1.61 39.09 -30.88
N THR A 321 2.22 39.73 -29.88
CA THR A 321 3.40 39.20 -29.20
C THR A 321 3.09 37.86 -28.51
N ILE A 322 1.95 37.76 -27.82
CA ILE A 322 1.47 36.50 -27.25
C ILE A 322 1.27 35.46 -28.35
N SER A 323 0.68 35.86 -29.49
CA SER A 323 0.45 35.02 -30.66
C SER A 323 1.74 34.39 -31.16
N GLU A 324 2.80 35.19 -31.30
CA GLU A 324 4.11 34.77 -31.77
C GLU A 324 4.83 33.88 -30.76
N VAL A 325 4.87 34.29 -29.49
CA VAL A 325 5.56 33.54 -28.42
C VAL A 325 4.96 32.16 -28.21
N PHE A 326 3.63 32.05 -28.27
CA PHE A 326 2.92 30.78 -28.08
C PHE A 326 2.59 30.05 -29.38
N ASN A 327 2.90 30.64 -30.54
CA ASN A 327 2.54 30.14 -31.87
C ASN A 327 1.05 29.78 -31.99
N ILE A 328 0.19 30.66 -31.48
CA ILE A 328 -1.27 30.57 -31.57
C ILE A 328 -1.77 31.51 -32.67
N ASN A 329 -2.98 31.25 -33.16
CA ASN A 329 -3.71 32.12 -34.07
C ASN A 329 -4.68 32.98 -33.28
N ILE A 330 -4.47 34.29 -33.23
CA ILE A 330 -5.40 35.22 -32.56
C ILE A 330 -6.37 35.84 -33.56
N ASN A 331 -7.67 35.60 -33.35
CA ASN A 331 -8.74 36.21 -34.13
C ASN A 331 -9.36 37.35 -33.32
N MET A 332 -9.01 38.59 -33.65
CA MET A 332 -9.62 39.77 -33.01
C MET A 332 -10.89 40.22 -33.74
N HIS A 333 -11.97 40.33 -32.99
CA HIS A 333 -13.24 40.93 -33.37
C HIS A 333 -13.33 42.30 -32.68
N ILE A 334 -13.13 43.37 -33.45
CA ILE A 334 -13.13 44.74 -32.92
C ILE A 334 -14.56 45.28 -32.99
N GLU A 335 -15.05 45.74 -31.85
CA GLU A 335 -16.35 46.37 -31.71
C GLU A 335 -16.18 47.90 -31.57
N GLU A 336 -16.85 48.67 -32.42
CA GLU A 336 -16.69 50.13 -32.50
C GLU A 336 -17.64 50.91 -31.58
N THR A 337 -18.78 50.32 -31.18
CA THR A 337 -19.93 51.05 -30.64
C THR A 337 -20.30 50.70 -29.21
N VAL A 338 -19.58 49.77 -28.58
CA VAL A 338 -20.03 49.13 -27.34
C VAL A 338 -19.37 49.78 -26.13
N ARG A 339 -20.18 50.32 -25.20
CA ARG A 339 -19.75 50.70 -23.84
C ARG A 339 -20.05 49.63 -22.78
N ASP A 340 -20.76 48.58 -23.15
CA ASP A 340 -21.26 47.57 -22.21
C ASP A 340 -20.81 46.16 -22.64
N TRP A 341 -19.83 45.62 -21.91
CA TRP A 341 -19.39 44.22 -22.06
C TRP A 341 -20.50 43.23 -21.73
N GLY A 342 -21.44 43.65 -20.88
CA GLY A 342 -22.43 42.80 -20.25
C GLY A 342 -22.13 42.57 -18.77
N GLU A 343 -23.20 42.43 -17.99
CA GLU A 343 -23.17 42.08 -16.58
C GLU A 343 -23.66 40.64 -16.38
N ARG A 344 -23.08 39.94 -15.40
CA ARG A 344 -23.57 38.62 -14.99
C ARG A 344 -24.76 38.80 -14.05
N TYR A 345 -25.92 38.35 -14.47
CA TYR A 345 -27.10 38.32 -13.63
C TYR A 345 -27.01 37.21 -12.56
N PRO A 346 -27.74 37.33 -11.44
CA PRO A 346 -27.77 36.31 -10.39
C PRO A 346 -28.21 34.91 -10.87
N ASN A 347 -28.97 34.85 -11.97
CA ASN A 347 -29.38 33.60 -12.61
C ASN A 347 -28.25 32.91 -13.42
N GLY A 348 -27.03 33.46 -13.40
CA GLY A 348 -25.87 32.95 -14.10
C GLY A 348 -25.78 33.34 -15.58
N THR A 349 -26.79 34.04 -16.13
CA THR A 349 -26.77 34.54 -17.52
C THR A 349 -26.02 35.86 -17.62
N TRP A 350 -25.49 36.15 -18.81
CA TRP A 350 -24.76 37.39 -19.10
C TRP A 350 -25.60 38.31 -19.99
N SER A 351 -25.55 39.62 -19.74
CA SER A 351 -26.06 40.63 -20.69
C SER A 351 -24.97 41.00 -21.71
N GLY A 352 -25.24 42.02 -22.54
CA GLY A 352 -24.24 42.56 -23.47
C GLY A 352 -23.67 41.53 -24.46
N LYS A 353 -22.41 41.72 -24.82
CA LYS A 353 -21.69 40.86 -25.78
C LYS A 353 -21.17 39.57 -25.15
N LEU A 354 -21.05 39.51 -23.83
CA LEU A 354 -20.79 38.28 -23.10
C LEU A 354 -21.95 37.26 -23.19
N LYS A 355 -23.14 37.68 -23.62
CA LYS A 355 -24.29 36.80 -23.89
C LYS A 355 -24.11 35.84 -25.08
N GLN A 356 -23.24 36.17 -26.05
CA GLN A 356 -23.11 35.44 -27.32
C GLN A 356 -22.11 34.26 -27.27
N ARG A 357 -21.66 33.83 -26.08
CA ARG A 357 -20.71 32.72 -25.90
C ARG A 357 -21.30 31.53 -25.19
#